data_AF-W0GMD7-F1
#
_entry.id   AF-W0GMD7-F1
#
_cell.length_a   1.000
_cell.length_b   1.000
_cell.length_c   1.000
_cell.angle_alpha   90.00
_cell.angle_beta   90.00
_cell.angle_gamma   90.00
#
_symmetry.space_group_name_H-M   'P 1'
#
loop_
_entity.id
_entity.type
_entity.pdbx_description
1 polymer ?
#
loop_
_entity_poly.entity_id
_entity_poly.type
_entity_poly.pdbx_seq_one_letter_code
_entity_poly.pdbx_strand_id
1 'polypeptide(L)'
;MKNNTVGLFYNENFDTLFGYLQVVNNPERIIQDNLVFFRNDKQQLVGFNILNAKTMLKNKLTSGINSDNKDLIAEIITLFQQYGYNLANINLTTQFIVGEVLTVKKHPNSDKLNICEVNLGDEQRQIICGATNINHQQRVVVANIGARMPNLLQIIPSELRGKKSDGMICSEQELGLPITQAGKVIMVLTDNKYKIGDSFWKDYYKDE
;
A
#
# COMPACT_ATOMS: atom_id res chain seq x y z
N MET A 1 -14.48 -7.87 9.62
CA MET A 1 -13.28 -8.73 9.53
C MET A 1 -12.08 -7.82 9.64
N LYS A 2 -11.09 -8.09 10.51
CA LYS A 2 -9.86 -7.30 10.54
C LYS A 2 -9.08 -7.63 9.25
N ASN A 3 -8.98 -6.70 8.31
CA ASN A 3 -8.14 -6.86 7.13
C ASN A 3 -6.68 -6.86 7.58
N ASN A 4 -6.14 -8.05 7.83
CA ASN A 4 -4.75 -8.27 8.24
C ASN A 4 -3.82 -8.19 7.02
N THR A 5 -3.76 -7.03 6.37
CA THR A 5 -2.76 -6.75 5.34
C THR A 5 -1.39 -6.54 5.99
N VAL A 6 -0.33 -6.80 5.21
CA VAL A 6 1.06 -6.50 5.59
C VAL A 6 1.59 -5.37 4.72
N GLY A 7 2.29 -4.41 5.34
CA GLY A 7 3.05 -3.40 4.63
C GLY A 7 4.48 -3.88 4.47
N LEU A 8 5.00 -3.95 3.25
CA LEU A 8 6.38 -4.33 2.94
C LEU A 8 7.08 -3.17 2.23
N PHE A 9 8.19 -2.69 2.79
CA PHE A 9 8.97 -1.57 2.27
C PHE A 9 10.44 -1.94 2.24
N TYR A 10 11.03 -1.97 1.06
CA TYR A 10 12.45 -2.25 0.92
C TYR A 10 13.24 -0.96 0.79
N ASN A 11 14.29 -0.84 1.59
CA ASN A 11 15.26 0.24 1.47
C ASN A 11 16.58 -0.35 0.97
N GLU A 12 16.92 0.00 -0.27
CA GLU A 12 18.12 -0.49 -0.93
C GLU A 12 19.43 0.01 -0.29
N ASN A 13 19.45 1.23 0.26
CA ASN A 13 20.66 1.83 0.84
C ASN A 13 21.15 1.08 2.09
N PHE A 14 20.23 0.43 2.81
CA PHE A 14 20.54 -0.35 4.02
C PHE A 14 20.29 -1.86 3.84
N ASP A 15 19.99 -2.30 2.61
CA ASP A 15 19.56 -3.67 2.28
C ASP A 15 18.60 -4.27 3.33
N THR A 16 17.52 -3.55 3.63
CA THR A 16 16.58 -3.93 4.68
C THR A 16 15.14 -3.91 4.15
N LEU A 17 14.43 -5.02 4.32
CA LEU A 17 12.99 -5.10 4.11
C LEU A 17 12.26 -4.88 5.44
N PHE A 18 11.50 -3.79 5.52
CA PHE A 18 10.64 -3.46 6.65
C PHE A 18 9.25 -4.04 6.41
N GLY A 19 8.77 -4.80 7.39
CA GLY A 19 7.42 -5.34 7.42
C GLY A 19 6.63 -4.78 8.59
N TYR A 20 5.38 -4.39 8.37
CA TYR A 20 4.50 -4.03 9.48
C TYR A 20 3.08 -4.55 9.30
N LEU A 21 2.52 -5.04 10.41
CA LEU A 21 1.21 -5.67 10.51
C LEU A 21 0.27 -4.82 11.37
N GLN A 22 0.81 -4.14 12.38
CA GLN A 22 0.04 -3.29 13.28
C GLN A 22 0.91 -2.16 13.82
N VAL A 23 0.35 -0.96 13.89
CA VAL A 23 0.98 0.17 14.59
C VAL A 23 0.73 0.00 16.09
N VAL A 24 1.81 -0.05 16.87
CA VAL A 24 1.76 -0.09 18.33
C VAL A 24 2.79 0.85 18.92
N ASN A 25 2.53 1.33 20.14
CA ASN A 25 3.48 2.14 20.90
C ASN A 25 4.47 1.22 21.62
N ASN A 26 5.76 1.49 21.47
CA ASN A 26 6.86 0.79 22.17
C ASN A 26 6.80 -0.74 22.07
N PRO A 27 6.87 -1.33 20.85
CA PRO A 27 6.91 -2.78 20.72
C PRO A 27 8.16 -3.37 21.39
N GLU A 28 8.02 -4.57 21.92
CA GLU A 28 9.17 -5.39 22.33
C GLU A 28 9.98 -5.74 21.08
N ARG A 29 11.30 -5.51 21.12
CA ARG A 29 12.22 -5.80 20.03
C ARG A 29 13.03 -7.06 20.34
N ILE A 30 13.04 -7.99 19.39
CA ILE A 30 13.81 -9.25 19.46
C ILE A 30 14.72 -9.30 18.25
N ILE A 31 15.96 -9.70 18.44
CA ILE A 31 16.95 -9.82 17.36
C ILE A 31 17.38 -11.28 17.29
N GLN A 32 17.31 -11.86 16.10
CA GLN A 32 17.75 -13.21 15.77
C GLN A 32 18.50 -13.14 14.45
N ASP A 33 19.83 -13.10 14.51
CA ASP A 33 20.71 -12.93 13.34
C ASP A 33 20.33 -11.73 12.47
N ASN A 34 19.92 -11.99 11.22
CA ASN A 34 19.48 -10.99 10.24
C ASN A 34 18.01 -10.58 10.37
N LEU A 35 17.32 -11.01 11.43
CA LEU A 35 15.90 -10.75 11.65
C LEU A 35 15.71 -9.93 12.92
N VAL A 36 14.92 -8.88 12.79
CA VAL A 36 14.42 -8.11 13.93
C VAL A 36 12.91 -8.28 13.97
N PHE A 37 12.37 -8.79 15.06
CA PHE A 37 10.93 -8.94 15.25
C PHE A 37 10.43 -7.93 16.28
N PHE A 38 9.23 -7.42 16.05
CA PHE A 38 8.54 -6.49 16.94
C PHE A 38 7.26 -7.15 17.45
N ARG A 39 7.09 -7.24 18.77
CA ARG A 39 5.89 -7.80 19.43
C ARG A 39 5.14 -6.75 20.22
N ASN A 40 3.81 -6.90 20.28
CA ASN A 40 2.99 -6.13 21.22
C ASN A 40 3.02 -6.74 22.64
N ASP A 41 2.33 -6.08 23.57
CA ASP A 41 2.09 -6.52 24.95
C ASP A 41 1.49 -7.93 25.06
N LYS A 42 0.75 -8.37 24.05
CA LYS A 42 0.17 -9.72 23.94
C LYS A 42 1.09 -10.73 23.25
N GLN A 43 2.37 -10.42 23.07
CA GLN A 43 3.38 -11.27 22.42
C GLN A 43 3.04 -11.60 20.95
N GLN A 44 2.19 -10.81 20.30
CA GLN A 44 1.85 -10.98 18.89
C GLN A 44 2.82 -10.21 18.01
N LEU A 45 3.25 -10.80 16.89
CA LEU A 45 4.08 -10.11 15.92
C LEU A 45 3.31 -8.94 15.28
N VAL A 46 3.89 -7.75 15.36
CA VAL A 46 3.30 -6.50 14.84
C VAL A 46 4.15 -5.85 13.75
N GLY A 47 5.41 -6.26 13.62
CA GLY A 47 6.29 -5.84 12.55
C GLY A 47 7.61 -6.60 12.59
N PHE A 48 8.43 -6.39 11.58
CA PHE A 48 9.72 -7.04 11.44
C PHE A 48 10.66 -6.24 10.52
N ASN A 49 11.96 -6.46 10.66
CA ASN A 49 12.97 -6.06 9.68
C ASN A 49 13.74 -7.30 9.26
N ILE A 50 13.91 -7.49 7.95
CA ILE A 50 14.84 -8.47 7.38
C ILE A 50 16.06 -7.69 6.90
N LEU A 51 17.17 -7.84 7.62
CA LEU A 51 18.46 -7.27 7.27
C LEU A 51 19.14 -8.15 6.20
N ASN A 52 20.05 -7.57 5.42
CA ASN A 52 20.70 -8.28 4.30
C ASN A 52 19.68 -8.96 3.37
N ALA A 53 18.56 -8.27 3.13
CA ALA A 53 17.36 -8.85 2.54
C ALA A 53 17.60 -9.46 1.15
N LYS A 54 18.48 -8.85 0.33
CA LYS A 54 18.89 -9.37 -0.98
C LYS A 54 19.53 -10.77 -0.91
N THR A 55 20.17 -11.11 0.21
CA THR A 55 20.80 -12.42 0.41
C THR A 55 19.83 -13.39 1.10
N MET A 56 19.01 -12.87 2.02
CA MET A 56 18.05 -13.66 2.81
C MET A 56 16.85 -14.14 1.98
N LEU A 57 16.48 -13.40 0.93
CA LEU A 57 15.25 -13.62 0.16
C LEU A 57 15.59 -13.91 -1.31
N LYS A 58 14.86 -14.85 -1.90
CA LYS A 58 15.01 -15.25 -3.30
C LYS A 58 14.24 -14.34 -4.25
N ASN A 59 13.12 -13.78 -3.79
CA ASN A 59 12.32 -12.87 -4.60
C ASN A 59 13.06 -11.55 -4.85
N LYS A 60 12.95 -10.99 -6.07
CA LYS A 60 13.46 -9.65 -6.40
C LYS A 60 12.79 -8.65 -5.45
N LEU A 61 13.62 -7.83 -4.80
CA LEU A 61 13.18 -6.68 -4.02
C LEU A 61 13.35 -5.43 -4.86
N THR A 62 12.33 -4.59 -4.87
CA THR A 62 12.34 -3.28 -5.54
C THR A 62 12.32 -2.19 -4.48
N SER A 63 13.02 -1.07 -4.72
CA SER A 63 13.04 0.02 -3.74
C SER A 63 11.62 0.54 -3.50
N GLY A 64 11.24 0.75 -2.24
CA GLY A 64 9.89 1.16 -1.86
C GLY A 64 8.94 -0.02 -1.63
N ILE A 65 7.70 0.08 -2.13
CA ILE A 65 6.58 -0.79 -1.73
C ILE A 65 6.66 -2.17 -2.40
N ASN A 66 6.61 -3.23 -1.60
CA ASN A 66 6.58 -4.62 -2.07
C ASN A 66 5.30 -5.37 -1.62
N SER A 67 4.33 -4.66 -1.04
CA SER A 67 3.16 -5.21 -0.34
C SER A 67 2.18 -6.02 -1.22
N ASP A 68 2.28 -5.91 -2.54
CA ASP A 68 1.46 -6.68 -3.51
C ASP A 68 2.21 -7.88 -4.12
N ASN A 69 3.48 -8.08 -3.76
CA ASN A 69 4.26 -9.22 -4.22
C ASN A 69 3.89 -10.48 -3.40
N LYS A 70 2.97 -11.28 -3.93
CA LYS A 70 2.44 -12.48 -3.27
C LYS A 70 3.50 -13.55 -3.04
N ASP A 71 4.44 -13.70 -3.96
CA ASP A 71 5.51 -14.70 -3.85
C ASP A 71 6.50 -14.32 -2.75
N LEU A 72 6.83 -13.02 -2.63
CA LEU A 72 7.60 -12.49 -1.52
C LEU A 72 6.89 -12.69 -0.18
N ILE A 73 5.58 -12.43 -0.10
CA ILE A 73 4.81 -12.65 1.13
C ILE A 73 4.82 -14.14 1.50
N ALA A 74 4.64 -15.05 0.55
CA ALA A 74 4.69 -16.49 0.78
C ALA A 74 6.08 -16.96 1.28
N GLU A 75 7.15 -16.40 0.71
CA GLU A 75 8.52 -16.64 1.17
C GLU A 75 8.71 -16.18 2.63
N ILE A 76 8.26 -14.96 2.96
CA ILE A 76 8.35 -14.43 4.33
C ILE A 76 7.53 -15.27 5.32
N ILE A 77 6.31 -15.69 4.96
CA ILE A 77 5.49 -16.57 5.80
C ILE A 77 6.26 -17.86 6.12
N THR A 78 6.86 -18.48 5.10
CA THR A 78 7.65 -19.72 5.26
C THR A 78 8.88 -19.48 6.11
N LEU A 79 9.61 -18.38 5.86
CA LEU A 79 10.79 -17.98 6.64
C LEU A 79 10.42 -17.80 8.11
N PHE A 80 9.27 -17.22 8.43
CA PHE A 80 8.90 -16.86 9.80
C PHE A 80 8.33 -18.01 10.61
N GLN A 81 7.79 -19.04 9.94
CA GLN A 81 7.34 -20.27 10.59
C GLN A 81 8.46 -20.96 11.38
N GLN A 82 9.70 -20.94 10.89
CA GLN A 82 10.85 -21.54 11.60
C GLN A 82 11.20 -20.81 12.90
N TYR A 83 10.75 -19.56 13.06
CA TYR A 83 10.93 -18.74 14.26
C TYR A 83 9.68 -18.74 15.17
N GLY A 84 8.68 -19.58 14.86
CA GLY A 84 7.45 -19.71 15.65
C GLY A 84 6.40 -18.62 15.38
N TYR A 85 6.55 -17.81 14.33
CA TYR A 85 5.56 -16.82 13.95
C TYR A 85 4.64 -17.36 12.86
N ASN A 86 3.32 -17.31 13.11
CA ASN A 86 2.31 -17.72 12.14
C ASN A 86 1.66 -16.50 11.48
N LEU A 87 1.92 -16.35 10.19
CA LEU A 87 1.39 -15.29 9.33
C LEU A 87 0.37 -15.80 8.28
N ALA A 88 -0.17 -17.01 8.45
CA ALA A 88 -1.04 -17.65 7.45
C ALA A 88 -2.37 -16.89 7.16
N ASN A 89 -2.78 -15.96 8.03
CA ASN A 89 -4.02 -15.20 7.88
C ASN A 89 -3.80 -13.79 7.30
N ILE A 90 -2.66 -13.54 6.65
CA ILE A 90 -2.43 -12.27 5.94
C ILE A 90 -3.41 -12.18 4.76
N ASN A 91 -4.09 -11.04 4.65
CA ASN A 91 -4.92 -10.73 3.50
C ASN A 91 -4.02 -10.37 2.30
N LEU A 92 -4.11 -11.17 1.23
CA LEU A 92 -3.35 -11.03 -0.01
C LEU A 92 -4.11 -10.25 -1.11
N THR A 93 -5.24 -9.62 -0.79
CA THR A 93 -5.90 -8.68 -1.69
C THR A 93 -4.92 -7.56 -2.05
N THR A 94 -4.84 -7.25 -3.34
CA THR A 94 -4.07 -6.14 -3.88
C THR A 94 -4.35 -4.86 -3.11
N GLN A 95 -3.29 -4.22 -2.61
CA GLN A 95 -3.38 -3.00 -1.82
C GLN A 95 -3.37 -1.75 -2.71
N PHE A 96 -2.64 -1.78 -3.83
CA PHE A 96 -2.53 -0.65 -4.74
C PHE A 96 -2.98 -1.06 -6.14
N ILE A 97 -4.19 -0.66 -6.50
CA ILE A 97 -4.87 -1.09 -7.72
C ILE A 97 -4.95 0.05 -8.73
N VAL A 98 -4.82 -0.27 -10.01
CA VAL A 98 -5.05 0.70 -11.09
C VAL A 98 -6.55 0.89 -11.27
N GLY A 99 -7.02 2.13 -11.17
CA GLY A 99 -8.42 2.51 -11.38
C GLY A 99 -8.60 3.53 -12.50
N GLU A 100 -9.84 3.68 -12.98
CA GLU A 100 -10.24 4.72 -13.93
C GLU A 100 -11.34 5.59 -13.36
N VAL A 101 -11.15 6.91 -13.40
CA VAL A 101 -12.12 7.89 -12.89
C VAL A 101 -13.28 8.01 -13.87
N LEU A 102 -14.45 7.51 -13.46
CA LEU A 102 -15.67 7.51 -14.26
C LEU A 102 -16.46 8.82 -14.13
N THR A 103 -16.49 9.43 -12.95
CA THR A 103 -17.14 10.73 -12.76
C THR A 103 -16.42 11.55 -11.69
N VAL A 104 -16.49 12.87 -11.82
CA VAL A 104 -15.99 13.82 -10.82
C VAL A 104 -17.08 14.85 -10.55
N LYS A 105 -17.59 14.89 -9.32
CA LYS A 105 -18.62 15.85 -8.87
C LYS A 105 -18.08 16.69 -7.73
N LYS A 106 -18.42 17.98 -7.69
CA LYS A 106 -18.04 18.82 -6.54
C LYS A 106 -18.71 18.33 -5.26
N HIS A 107 -17.96 18.36 -4.16
CA HIS A 107 -18.51 18.00 -2.87
C HIS A 107 -19.46 19.12 -2.38
N PRO A 108 -20.73 18.83 -2.04
CA PRO A 108 -21.72 19.87 -1.71
C PRO A 108 -21.33 20.71 -0.48
N ASN A 109 -20.59 20.10 0.45
CA ASN A 109 -20.15 20.74 1.70
C ASN A 109 -18.66 21.15 1.70
N SER A 110 -17.98 21.22 0.54
CA SER A 110 -16.56 21.61 0.46
C SER A 110 -16.10 22.02 -0.94
N ASP A 111 -15.53 23.21 -1.06
CA ASP A 111 -14.96 23.71 -2.32
C ASP A 111 -13.66 23.00 -2.75
N LYS A 112 -12.99 22.35 -1.79
CA LYS A 112 -11.68 21.71 -1.97
C LYS A 112 -11.74 20.21 -2.23
N LEU A 113 -12.93 19.62 -2.25
CA LEU A 113 -13.11 18.17 -2.37
C LEU A 113 -14.02 17.84 -3.55
N ASN A 114 -13.75 16.70 -4.18
CA ASN A 114 -14.57 16.13 -5.22
C ASN A 114 -14.99 14.72 -4.81
N ILE A 115 -16.20 14.33 -5.18
CA ILE A 115 -16.73 12.98 -5.09
C ILE A 115 -16.43 12.31 -6.43
N CYS A 116 -15.57 11.31 -6.42
CA CYS A 116 -15.18 10.58 -7.61
C CYS A 116 -15.79 9.19 -7.59
N GLU A 117 -16.35 8.77 -8.72
CA GLU A 117 -16.69 7.36 -8.95
C GLU A 117 -15.53 6.74 -9.73
N VAL A 118 -14.92 5.68 -9.21
CA VAL A 118 -13.72 5.06 -9.80
C VAL A 118 -14.00 3.59 -10.11
N ASN A 119 -13.75 3.20 -11.36
CA ASN A 119 -13.78 1.82 -11.81
C ASN A 119 -12.47 1.11 -11.41
N LEU A 120 -12.59 0.03 -10.64
CA LEU A 120 -11.46 -0.82 -10.23
C LEU A 120 -11.43 -2.16 -10.97
N GLY A 121 -12.24 -2.32 -12.03
CA GLY A 121 -12.30 -3.50 -12.88
C GLY A 121 -13.53 -4.35 -12.58
N ASP A 122 -13.57 -4.98 -11.41
CA ASP A 122 -14.68 -5.81 -10.94
C ASP A 122 -15.77 -5.03 -10.18
N GLU A 123 -15.41 -3.86 -9.65
CA GLU A 123 -16.32 -2.99 -8.89
C GLU A 123 -16.09 -1.51 -9.19
N GLN A 124 -17.07 -0.69 -8.79
CA GLN A 124 -16.96 0.77 -8.77
C GLN A 124 -17.02 1.25 -7.32
N ARG A 125 -16.20 2.26 -7.00
CA ARG A 125 -16.15 2.83 -5.65
C ARG A 125 -16.22 4.34 -5.66
N GLN A 126 -16.94 4.87 -4.67
CA GLN A 126 -16.94 6.28 -4.35
C GLN A 126 -15.70 6.63 -3.52
N ILE A 127 -14.86 7.52 -4.04
CA ILE A 127 -13.64 8.01 -3.37
C ILE A 127 -13.65 9.52 -3.35
N ILE A 128 -13.43 10.10 -2.16
CA ILE A 128 -13.33 11.55 -1.99
C ILE A 128 -11.89 11.98 -2.30
N CYS A 129 -11.72 12.87 -3.26
CA CYS A 129 -10.40 13.33 -3.71
C CYS A 129 -10.30 14.85 -3.63
N GLY A 130 -9.23 15.34 -2.99
CA GLY A 130 -8.91 16.76 -2.87
C GLY A 130 -7.86 17.27 -3.86
N ALA A 131 -7.45 16.44 -4.81
CA ALA A 131 -6.41 16.81 -5.76
C ALA A 131 -6.93 17.80 -6.81
N THR A 132 -6.07 18.74 -7.21
CA THR A 132 -6.43 19.81 -8.16
C THR A 132 -6.45 19.34 -9.61
N ASN A 133 -5.73 18.25 -9.91
CA ASN A 133 -5.62 17.67 -11.25
C ASN A 133 -6.59 16.49 -11.50
N ILE A 134 -7.48 16.16 -10.55
CA ILE A 134 -8.46 15.07 -10.71
C ILE A 134 -9.48 15.39 -11.81
N ASN A 135 -9.67 14.47 -12.74
CA ASN A 135 -10.57 14.65 -13.88
C ASN A 135 -11.15 13.31 -14.36
N HIS A 136 -12.24 13.40 -15.12
CA HIS A 136 -12.87 12.28 -15.83
C HIS A 136 -11.87 11.56 -16.76
N GLN A 137 -12.03 10.25 -16.92
CA GLN A 137 -11.22 9.38 -17.80
C GLN A 137 -9.73 9.28 -17.45
N GLN A 138 -9.33 9.70 -16.25
CA GLN A 138 -7.97 9.50 -15.78
C GLN A 138 -7.78 8.08 -15.24
N ARG A 139 -6.71 7.42 -15.65
CA ARG A 139 -6.19 6.25 -14.93
C ARG A 139 -5.33 6.71 -13.78
N VAL A 140 -5.53 6.11 -12.61
CA VAL A 140 -4.95 6.54 -11.34
C VAL A 140 -4.58 5.32 -10.51
N VAL A 141 -3.72 5.52 -9.50
CA VAL A 141 -3.46 4.50 -8.49
C VAL A 141 -4.41 4.69 -7.31
N VAL A 142 -5.11 3.63 -6.92
CA VAL A 142 -6.00 3.63 -5.76
C VAL A 142 -5.43 2.72 -4.68
N ALA A 143 -5.28 3.25 -3.47
CA ALA A 143 -5.01 2.46 -2.28
C ALA A 143 -6.32 1.91 -1.71
N ASN A 144 -6.44 0.59 -1.66
CA ASN A 144 -7.61 -0.13 -1.15
C ASN A 144 -7.76 0.02 0.36
N ILE A 145 -8.95 -0.23 0.89
CA ILE A 145 -9.14 -0.33 2.34
C ILE A 145 -8.27 -1.44 2.91
N GLY A 146 -7.46 -1.08 3.90
CA GLY A 146 -6.45 -1.91 4.52
C GLY A 146 -5.07 -1.73 3.90
N ALA A 147 -4.91 -1.01 2.79
CA ALA A 147 -3.60 -0.74 2.20
C ALA A 147 -2.66 -0.07 3.22
N ARG A 148 -1.40 -0.49 3.17
CA ARG A 148 -0.34 -0.10 4.09
C ARG A 148 0.59 0.86 3.36
N MET A 149 0.64 2.11 3.82
CA MET A 149 1.40 3.20 3.22
C MET A 149 2.85 3.26 3.76
N PRO A 150 3.82 3.84 3.03
CA PRO A 150 5.21 3.98 3.48
C PRO A 150 5.38 4.71 4.80
N ASN A 151 4.47 5.65 5.11
CA ASN A 151 4.47 6.41 6.36
C ASN A 151 3.78 5.69 7.54
N LEU A 152 3.65 4.36 7.47
CA LEU A 152 3.00 3.50 8.46
C LEU A 152 1.47 3.68 8.61
N LEU A 153 0.85 4.54 7.79
CA LEU A 153 -0.61 4.68 7.80
C LEU A 153 -1.28 3.47 7.15
N GLN A 154 -2.42 3.07 7.71
CA GLN A 154 -3.34 2.13 7.10
C GLN A 154 -4.52 2.89 6.52
N ILE A 155 -4.90 2.60 5.27
CA ILE A 155 -6.12 3.12 4.68
C ILE A 155 -7.31 2.47 5.38
N ILE A 156 -8.20 3.28 5.94
CA ILE A 156 -9.42 2.83 6.62
C ILE A 156 -10.64 3.46 5.95
N PRO A 157 -11.83 2.85 6.04
CA PRO A 157 -13.05 3.49 5.58
C PRO A 157 -13.20 4.84 6.29
N SER A 158 -13.47 5.88 5.52
CA SER A 158 -13.61 7.22 6.07
C SER A 158 -14.87 7.89 5.57
N GLU A 159 -15.34 8.88 6.32
CA GLU A 159 -16.42 9.75 5.91
C GLU A 159 -15.95 11.19 5.99
N LEU A 160 -15.95 11.88 4.86
CA LEU A 160 -15.55 13.27 4.79
C LEU A 160 -16.81 14.10 4.55
N ARG A 161 -17.19 14.89 5.56
CA ARG A 161 -18.29 15.88 5.49
C ARG A 161 -19.63 15.29 5.01
N GLY A 162 -19.96 14.08 5.48
CA GLY A 162 -21.22 13.40 5.17
C GLY A 162 -21.15 12.44 3.98
N LYS A 163 -19.98 12.26 3.36
CA LYS A 163 -19.79 11.37 2.20
C LYS A 163 -18.70 10.33 2.48
N LYS A 164 -19.06 9.06 2.28
CA LYS A 164 -18.14 7.93 2.44
C LYS A 164 -17.02 7.98 1.39
N SER A 165 -15.82 7.57 1.77
CA SER A 165 -14.69 7.36 0.88
C SER A 165 -14.16 5.93 1.10
N ASP A 166 -14.23 5.12 0.05
CA ASP A 166 -13.88 3.69 0.09
C ASP A 166 -12.52 3.42 -0.55
N GLY A 167 -11.51 4.16 -0.07
CA GLY A 167 -10.15 4.14 -0.58
C GLY A 167 -9.55 5.54 -0.67
N MET A 168 -8.39 5.62 -1.31
CA MET A 168 -7.64 6.85 -1.54
C MET A 168 -7.02 6.82 -2.94
N ILE A 169 -7.18 7.90 -3.72
CA ILE A 169 -6.43 8.09 -4.97
C ILE A 169 -5.06 8.66 -4.62
N CYS A 170 -3.99 7.98 -5.02
CA CYS A 170 -2.64 8.28 -4.54
C CYS A 170 -1.88 9.27 -5.42
N SER A 171 -1.03 10.05 -4.77
CA SER A 171 0.08 10.81 -5.35
C SER A 171 1.38 9.99 -5.34
N GLU A 172 2.38 10.44 -6.11
CA GLU A 172 3.74 9.87 -6.07
C GLU A 172 4.33 9.92 -4.66
N GLN A 173 4.15 11.04 -3.96
CA GLN A 173 4.64 11.23 -2.60
C GLN A 173 4.05 10.19 -1.62
N GLU A 174 2.74 9.93 -1.71
CA GLU A 174 2.07 8.94 -0.86
C GLU A 174 2.56 7.52 -1.15
N LEU A 175 2.89 7.22 -2.42
CA LEU A 175 3.46 5.95 -2.84
C LEU A 175 4.96 5.82 -2.49
N GLY A 176 5.60 6.88 -2.01
CA GLY A 176 7.04 6.91 -1.73
C GLY A 176 7.91 6.95 -2.98
N LEU A 177 7.34 7.40 -4.10
CA LEU A 177 8.02 7.53 -5.39
C LEU A 177 8.70 8.91 -5.53
N PRO A 178 9.67 9.05 -6.46
CA PRO A 178 10.19 10.35 -6.84
C PRO A 178 9.07 11.30 -7.27
N ILE A 179 9.04 12.50 -6.69
CA ILE A 179 7.99 13.49 -6.95
C ILE A 179 8.33 14.25 -8.23
N THR A 180 7.48 14.11 -9.25
CA THR A 180 7.57 14.85 -10.51
C THR A 180 6.73 16.14 -10.48
N GLN A 181 5.67 16.16 -9.67
CA GLN A 181 4.79 17.32 -9.51
C GLN A 181 4.52 17.61 -8.02
N ALA A 182 4.75 18.86 -7.62
CA ALA A 182 4.50 19.29 -6.25
C ALA A 182 3.05 19.76 -6.03
N GLY A 183 2.57 19.66 -4.79
CA GLY A 183 1.26 20.16 -4.38
C GLY A 183 0.21 19.07 -4.20
N LYS A 184 -1.07 19.45 -4.24
CA LYS A 184 -2.20 18.51 -4.09
C LYS A 184 -2.54 17.86 -5.41
N VAL A 185 -1.64 17.02 -5.91
CA VAL A 185 -1.75 16.35 -7.20
C VAL A 185 -1.72 14.84 -7.03
N ILE A 186 -2.58 14.14 -7.75
CA ILE A 186 -2.54 12.67 -7.86
C ILE A 186 -1.62 12.25 -9.00
N MET A 187 -1.15 10.99 -8.92
CA MET A 187 -0.43 10.35 -10.01
C MET A 187 -1.42 9.93 -11.11
N VAL A 188 -1.27 10.50 -12.30
CA VAL A 188 -2.03 10.11 -13.49
C VAL A 188 -1.20 9.15 -14.33
N LEU A 189 -1.77 7.99 -14.63
CA LEU A 189 -1.14 6.93 -15.40
C LEU A 189 -1.47 7.12 -16.90
N THR A 190 -0.48 7.53 -17.69
CA THR A 190 -0.66 7.79 -19.13
C THR A 190 -0.25 6.60 -20.01
N ASP A 191 0.58 5.71 -19.48
CA ASP A 191 1.04 4.51 -20.20
C ASP A 191 -0.08 3.46 -20.28
N ASN A 192 -0.21 2.82 -21.45
CA ASN A 192 -1.22 1.79 -21.71
C ASN A 192 -0.90 0.44 -21.06
N LYS A 193 0.31 0.26 -20.52
CA LYS A 193 0.69 -0.95 -19.77
C LYS A 193 -0.13 -1.14 -18.49
N TYR A 194 -0.56 -0.04 -17.87
CA TYR A 194 -1.36 -0.07 -16.64
C TYR A 194 -2.81 -0.45 -16.95
N LYS A 195 -3.19 -1.66 -16.57
CA LYS A 195 -4.54 -2.20 -16.78
C LYS A 195 -5.40 -1.99 -15.55
N ILE A 196 -6.62 -1.50 -15.77
CA ILE A 196 -7.62 -1.33 -14.70
C ILE A 196 -7.82 -2.68 -13.99
N GLY A 197 -7.78 -2.67 -12.66
CA GLY A 197 -7.94 -3.85 -11.81
C GLY A 197 -6.65 -4.60 -11.48
N ASP A 198 -5.56 -4.34 -12.21
CA ASP A 198 -4.25 -4.91 -11.88
C ASP A 198 -3.59 -4.16 -10.72
N SER A 199 -2.67 -4.84 -10.02
CA SER A 199 -1.75 -4.17 -9.10
C SER A 199 -0.89 -3.18 -9.87
N PHE A 200 -0.78 -1.95 -9.38
CA PHE A 200 0.10 -0.93 -9.94
C PHE A 200 1.57 -1.40 -9.97
N TRP A 201 2.01 -2.08 -8.91
CA TRP A 201 3.41 -2.52 -8.73
C TRP A 201 3.83 -3.60 -9.73
N LYS A 202 2.87 -4.36 -10.28
CA LYS A 202 3.12 -5.39 -11.30
C LYS A 202 3.79 -4.84 -12.55
N ASP A 203 3.44 -3.62 -12.96
CA ASP A 203 3.93 -3.01 -14.19
C ASP A 203 4.87 -1.83 -13.95
N TYR A 204 4.82 -1.17 -12.79
CA TYR A 204 5.77 -0.12 -12.44
C TYR A 204 7.21 -0.65 -12.39
N TYR A 205 7.43 -1.76 -11.68
CA TYR A 205 8.77 -2.34 -11.47
C TYR A 205 9.32 -3.16 -12.64
N LYS A 206 8.59 -3.27 -13.76
CA LYS A 206 9.13 -3.86 -14.99
C LYS A 206 10.06 -2.91 -15.74
N ASP A 207 9.95 -1.61 -15.47
CA ASP A 207 10.79 -0.58 -16.08
C ASP A 207 12.10 -0.35 -15.31
N GLU A 208 12.25 -0.95 -14.12
CA GLU A 208 13.43 -0.88 -13.24
C GLU A 208 14.27 -2.18 -13.29
#